data_AF-A0A9P4L7L3-F1
#
_entry.id   AF-A0A9P4L7L3-F1
#
_cell.length_a   1.000
_cell.length_b   1.000
_cell.length_c   1.000
_cell.angle_alpha   90.00
_cell.angle_beta   90.00
_cell.angle_gamma   90.00
#
_symmetry.space_group_name_H-M   'P 1'
#
loop_
_entity.id
_entity.type
_entity.pdbx_description
1 polymer ?
#
loop_
_entity_poly.entity_id
_entity_poly.type
_entity_poly.pdbx_seq_one_letter_code
_entity_poly.pdbx_strand_id
1 'polypeptide(L)'
;MRSDPQIEIHRDVAPPLCANGSVVPSSHGLNYTLYCDLGITGDDHGTPTVQSFQDCVDGCTKKRPACFAAVWDPDGEHCYHRYGNFIAIMRNLVGRTGLRSAVVSASQMGERQNVSDHQCPYPNLSRQKTKTGMEFQVLCGAYIRHYGDPVMVHTLTMEDCMERCAEHHPFCNAISFNTDIIGSGWLNCMIEVGADLVAVPYTRTLAHSAIFVEHPLEIAKCRNDSVVRSQDGRVFRTSCTDLRKLDDANMPPISTSHEISLERCLKTCTKANSTCMAIIFDDGLQQGFQNCYLFDGVPPVNIRDNNVTFVYHESLFSHYQSPPPVQKVPQRRAWIASAVVSPIVGFALLFALIWYCLKRKRSTSEKKCKKLS
;
A
#
# COMPACT_ATOMS: atom_id res chain seq x y z
N MET A 1 12.31 -10.47 -10.21
CA MET A 1 12.03 -9.05 -9.85
C MET A 1 12.56 -8.83 -8.44
N ARG A 2 13.41 -7.83 -8.23
CA ARG A 2 13.81 -7.45 -6.86
C ARG A 2 12.56 -6.90 -6.18
N SER A 3 11.91 -7.70 -5.35
CA SER A 3 11.35 -7.14 -4.13
C SER A 3 12.51 -6.42 -3.46
N ASP A 4 12.46 -5.09 -3.39
CA ASP A 4 13.39 -4.39 -2.49
C ASP A 4 13.23 -5.10 -1.14
N PRO A 5 14.29 -5.74 -0.61
CA PRO A 5 14.20 -6.30 0.71
C PRO A 5 13.78 -5.13 1.59
N GLN A 6 12.63 -5.26 2.25
CA GLN A 6 12.37 -4.49 3.45
C GLN A 6 13.55 -4.84 4.34
N ILE A 7 14.59 -4.01 4.30
CA ILE A 7 15.71 -4.13 5.20
C ILE A 7 15.08 -3.86 6.56
N GLU A 8 14.73 -4.92 7.27
CA GLU A 8 14.56 -4.88 8.71
C GLU A 8 15.93 -4.50 9.27
N ILE A 9 16.19 -3.18 9.28
CA ILE A 9 17.29 -2.61 10.02
C ILE A 9 16.94 -2.90 11.47
N HIS A 10 17.54 -3.94 12.05
CA HIS A 10 17.55 -4.14 13.49
C HIS A 10 18.19 -2.90 14.13
N ARG A 11 17.35 -1.99 14.64
CA ARG A 11 17.71 -0.67 15.21
C ARG A 11 18.23 -0.78 16.66
N ASP A 12 19.11 -1.74 16.95
CA ASP A 12 19.79 -1.85 18.25
C ASP A 12 21.25 -1.38 18.19
N VAL A 13 21.54 -0.42 17.32
CA VAL A 13 22.80 0.33 17.34
C VAL A 13 22.55 1.60 18.16
N ALA A 14 23.33 1.81 19.22
CA ALA A 14 23.33 3.08 19.96
C ALA A 14 23.25 4.25 18.97
N PRO A 15 22.31 5.20 19.16
CA PRO A 15 22.01 6.19 18.13
C PRO A 15 23.31 6.91 17.76
N PRO A 16 23.66 6.98 16.46
CA PRO A 16 24.87 7.66 16.04
C PRO A 16 24.90 9.07 16.64
N LEU A 17 26.10 9.51 17.05
CA LEU A 17 26.29 10.86 17.56
C LEU A 17 25.61 11.85 16.62
N CYS A 18 24.76 12.71 17.18
CA CYS A 18 24.07 13.73 16.41
C CYS A 18 25.11 14.68 15.80
N ALA A 19 25.26 14.64 14.48
CA ALA A 19 26.23 15.45 13.74
C ALA A 19 25.51 16.55 12.96
N ASN A 20 25.63 17.79 13.42
CA ASN A 20 25.05 18.96 12.76
C ASN A 20 25.46 19.04 11.29
N GLY A 21 24.48 19.28 10.41
CA GLY A 21 24.67 19.38 8.96
C GLY A 21 24.75 18.04 8.23
N SER A 22 24.75 16.91 8.95
CA SER A 22 24.67 15.58 8.31
C SER A 22 23.32 15.35 7.64
N VAL A 23 23.29 14.44 6.67
CA VAL A 23 22.08 14.08 5.94
C VAL A 23 21.42 12.88 6.60
N VAL A 24 20.11 12.99 6.84
CA VAL A 24 19.25 11.91 7.31
C VAL A 24 18.25 11.59 6.20
N PRO A 25 18.40 10.45 5.51
CA PRO A 25 17.45 10.05 4.49
C PRO A 25 16.15 9.55 5.16
N SER A 26 15.01 9.92 4.60
CA SER A 26 13.75 9.24 4.89
C SER A 26 13.71 7.91 4.12
N SER A 27 12.94 6.95 4.63
CA SER A 27 12.59 5.72 3.90
C SER A 27 11.79 5.97 2.62
N HIS A 28 11.39 7.22 2.37
CA HIS A 28 10.55 7.66 1.27
C HIS A 28 11.26 8.60 0.27
N GLY A 29 12.59 8.68 0.34
CA GLY A 29 13.43 9.31 -0.69
C GLY A 29 13.68 10.82 -0.54
N LEU A 30 13.11 11.47 0.49
CA LEU A 30 13.56 12.80 0.90
C LEU A 30 14.84 12.72 1.73
N ASN A 31 15.72 13.72 1.55
CA ASN A 31 16.89 13.90 2.41
C ASN A 31 16.67 15.13 3.29
N TYR A 32 16.97 14.98 4.57
CA TYR A 32 16.87 16.04 5.55
C TYR A 32 18.26 16.41 6.06
N THR A 33 18.50 17.69 6.30
CA THR A 33 19.68 18.15 7.03
C THR A 33 19.38 18.10 8.52
N LEU A 34 20.24 17.41 9.27
CA LEU A 34 20.13 17.23 10.72
C LEU A 34 20.69 18.43 11.49
N TYR A 35 19.95 18.82 12.53
CA TYR A 35 20.29 19.86 13.49
C TYR A 35 20.10 19.32 14.92
N CYS A 36 21.15 19.39 15.72
CA CYS A 36 21.27 18.88 17.08
C CYS A 36 21.17 20.04 18.06
N ASP A 37 20.49 19.81 19.18
CA ASP A 37 20.22 20.82 20.22
C ASP A 37 19.54 22.07 19.66
N LEU A 38 18.77 21.87 18.60
CA LEU A 38 18.02 22.89 17.89
C LEU A 38 16.58 22.44 17.78
N GLY A 39 15.66 23.32 18.16
CA GLY A 39 14.24 23.21 17.85
C GLY A 39 13.88 24.13 16.69
N ILE A 40 12.70 23.90 16.13
CA ILE A 40 12.09 24.78 15.12
C ILE A 40 10.79 25.29 15.72
N THR A 41 10.67 26.60 15.89
CA THR A 41 9.43 27.22 16.35
C THR A 41 8.43 27.36 15.20
N GLY A 42 7.15 27.28 15.53
CA GLY A 42 6.06 27.46 14.58
C GLY A 42 4.81 26.70 14.99
N ASP A 43 3.94 26.51 14.03
CA ASP A 43 2.75 25.68 14.18
C ASP A 43 3.09 24.20 13.92
N ASP A 44 2.36 23.31 14.59
CA ASP A 44 2.52 21.86 14.49
C ASP A 44 1.38 21.24 13.69
N HIS A 45 1.68 20.42 12.67
CA HIS A 45 0.68 19.65 11.91
C HIS A 45 0.40 18.27 12.54
N GLY A 46 0.47 18.22 13.87
CA GLY A 46 0.33 17.03 14.69
C GLY A 46 1.62 16.67 15.43
N THR A 47 1.42 16.04 16.58
CA THR A 47 2.49 15.69 17.52
C THR A 47 2.47 14.21 17.88
N PRO A 48 2.70 13.28 16.94
CA PRO A 48 2.66 11.86 17.26
C PRO A 48 3.76 11.48 18.24
N THR A 49 3.46 10.51 19.09
CA THR A 49 4.49 9.82 19.89
C THR A 49 5.15 8.75 19.03
N VAL A 50 6.47 8.83 18.90
CA VAL A 50 7.29 7.90 18.11
C VAL A 50 8.59 7.58 18.83
N GLN A 51 8.99 6.32 18.76
CA GLN A 51 10.11 5.77 19.52
C GLN A 51 11.49 6.18 18.97
N SER A 52 11.55 6.71 17.74
CA SER A 52 12.82 7.07 17.12
C SER A 52 12.74 8.35 16.28
N PHE A 53 13.88 9.03 16.16
CA PHE A 53 14.04 10.17 15.25
C PHE A 53 13.72 9.80 13.79
N GLN A 54 14.11 8.60 13.35
CA GLN A 54 13.85 8.15 11.98
C GLN A 54 12.35 8.03 11.71
N ASP A 55 11.57 7.51 12.66
CA ASP A 55 10.12 7.43 12.51
C ASP A 55 9.47 8.81 12.48
N CYS A 56 10.05 9.79 13.18
CA CYS A 56 9.63 11.19 13.10
C CYS A 56 9.89 11.79 11.71
N VAL A 57 11.06 11.55 11.13
CA VAL A 57 11.41 12.00 9.77
C VAL A 57 10.52 11.32 8.71
N ASP A 58 10.34 10.01 8.81
CA ASP A 58 9.51 9.24 7.87
C ASP A 58 8.03 9.64 8.01
N GLY A 59 7.57 9.91 9.24
CA GLY A 59 6.25 10.44 9.53
C GLY A 59 6.02 11.81 8.88
N CYS A 60 7.02 12.69 8.92
CA CYS A 60 7.00 13.99 8.25
C CYS A 60 6.86 13.81 6.73
N THR A 61 7.66 12.95 6.11
CA THR A 61 7.61 12.72 4.65
C THR A 61 6.23 12.25 4.15
N LYS A 62 5.47 11.53 4.98
CA LYS A 62 4.11 11.06 4.65
C LYS A 62 3.01 12.13 4.81
N LYS A 63 3.30 13.30 5.39
CA LYS A 63 2.26 14.31 5.68
C LYS A 63 1.78 15.04 4.42
N ARG A 64 0.49 15.42 4.50
CA ARG A 64 -0.23 16.27 3.55
C ARG A 64 -0.95 17.37 4.34
N PRO A 65 -0.73 18.67 4.06
CA PRO A 65 0.23 19.24 3.11
C PRO A 65 1.69 18.85 3.44
N ALA A 66 2.63 19.16 2.54
CA ALA A 66 4.04 18.80 2.73
C ALA A 66 4.60 19.29 4.07
N CYS A 67 5.25 18.39 4.79
CA CYS A 67 6.03 18.70 5.98
C CYS A 67 7.48 19.01 5.57
N PHE A 68 7.95 20.20 5.96
CA PHE A 68 9.27 20.70 5.59
C PHE A 68 10.31 20.42 6.67
N ALA A 69 9.87 20.16 7.90
CA ALA A 69 10.78 19.78 8.97
C ALA A 69 10.12 18.93 10.05
N ALA A 70 10.95 18.15 10.72
CA ALA A 70 10.57 17.32 11.85
C ALA A 70 11.42 17.73 13.06
N VAL A 71 10.81 17.89 14.24
CA VAL A 71 11.55 18.06 15.50
C VAL A 71 11.18 16.89 16.40
N TRP A 72 12.16 16.19 16.94
CA TRP A 72 11.95 15.07 17.83
C TRP A 72 12.53 15.38 19.20
N ASP A 73 11.71 15.13 20.21
CA ASP A 73 12.04 15.17 21.61
C ASP A 73 12.24 13.71 22.09
N PRO A 74 13.48 13.28 22.35
CA PRO A 74 13.75 11.91 22.78
C PRO A 74 13.21 11.61 24.18
N ASP A 75 13.09 12.60 25.07
CA ASP A 75 12.68 12.39 26.46
C ASP A 75 11.16 12.14 26.56
N GLY A 76 10.39 12.85 25.75
CA GLY A 76 8.93 12.68 25.64
C GLY A 76 8.48 11.74 24.52
N GLU A 77 9.41 11.21 23.73
CA GLU A 77 9.13 10.49 22.48
C GLU A 77 8.20 11.27 21.53
N HIS A 78 8.20 12.61 21.59
CA HIS A 78 7.29 13.45 20.82
C HIS A 78 7.93 13.89 19.50
N CYS A 79 7.20 13.71 18.41
CA CYS A 79 7.58 14.22 17.10
C CYS A 79 6.69 15.39 16.69
N TYR A 80 7.28 16.50 16.28
CA TYR A 80 6.62 17.73 15.89
C TYR A 80 6.83 17.95 14.39
N HIS A 81 5.77 17.82 13.61
CA HIS A 81 5.81 18.02 12.16
C HIS A 81 5.55 19.48 11.79
N ARG A 82 6.50 20.12 11.12
CA ARG A 82 6.46 21.55 10.77
C ARG A 82 6.14 21.75 9.30
N TYR A 83 5.15 22.60 9.04
CA TYR A 83 4.79 23.06 7.70
C TYR A 83 5.37 24.45 7.42
N GLY A 84 5.31 24.87 6.16
CA GLY A 84 5.67 26.22 5.74
C GLY A 84 6.49 26.20 4.46
N ASN A 85 7.50 27.04 4.38
CA ASN A 85 8.52 26.96 3.36
C ASN A 85 9.89 26.89 4.02
N PHE A 86 10.87 26.41 3.26
CA PHE A 86 12.24 26.23 3.73
C PHE A 86 12.82 27.48 4.41
N ILE A 87 12.63 28.67 3.83
CA ILE A 87 13.17 29.92 4.36
C ILE A 87 12.58 30.24 5.75
N ALA A 88 11.27 30.06 5.92
CA ALA A 88 10.60 30.29 7.21
C ALA A 88 11.10 29.32 8.27
N ILE A 89 11.23 28.03 7.92
CA ILE A 89 11.77 27.01 8.82
C ILE A 89 13.18 27.37 9.28
N MET A 90 14.07 27.72 8.36
CA MET A 90 15.45 28.05 8.69
C MET A 90 15.59 29.29 9.58
N ARG A 91 14.70 30.28 9.44
CA ARG A 91 14.67 31.47 10.31
C ARG A 91 14.18 31.17 11.73
N ASN A 92 13.45 30.07 11.92
CA ASN A 92 12.84 29.68 13.19
C ASN A 92 13.65 28.64 13.96
N LEU A 93 14.88 28.34 13.51
CA LEU A 93 15.81 27.51 14.27
C LEU A 93 16.24 28.23 15.55
N VAL A 94 16.02 27.58 16.69
CA VAL A 94 16.36 28.12 18.02
C VAL A 94 17.08 27.08 18.86
N GLY A 95 18.05 27.52 19.66
CA GLY A 95 18.77 26.64 20.59
C GLY A 95 17.81 25.99 21.59
N ARG A 96 17.77 24.66 21.60
CA ARG A 96 17.02 23.82 22.55
C ARG A 96 17.75 22.50 22.77
N THR A 97 18.48 22.43 23.87
CA THR A 97 19.23 21.23 24.28
C THR A 97 18.31 20.01 24.35
N GLY A 98 18.81 18.88 23.87
CA GLY A 98 18.10 17.59 23.88
C GLY A 98 17.23 17.33 22.64
N LEU A 99 16.86 18.37 21.87
CA LEU A 99 16.06 18.19 20.66
C LEU A 99 16.91 17.83 19.44
N ARG A 100 16.30 17.07 18.53
CA ARG A 100 16.83 16.80 17.19
C ARG A 100 15.86 17.32 16.16
N SER A 101 16.32 18.18 15.26
CA SER A 101 15.54 18.72 14.15
C SER A 101 16.08 18.24 12.82
N ALA A 102 15.20 17.99 11.86
CA ALA A 102 15.53 17.66 10.47
C ALA A 102 14.78 18.62 9.56
N VAL A 103 15.47 19.25 8.61
CA VAL A 103 14.86 20.15 7.62
C VAL A 103 15.08 19.59 6.22
N VAL A 104 14.02 19.49 5.41
CA VAL A 104 14.12 18.99 4.04
C VAL A 104 15.01 19.91 3.20
N SER A 105 15.84 19.35 2.32
CA SER A 105 16.62 20.16 1.39
C SER A 105 15.71 20.97 0.45
N ALA A 106 15.93 22.29 0.35
CA ALA A 106 15.14 23.18 -0.50
C ALA A 106 15.10 22.73 -1.97
N SER A 107 16.22 22.22 -2.49
CA SER A 107 16.34 21.74 -3.87
C SER A 107 15.41 20.56 -4.16
N GLN A 108 15.14 19.70 -3.18
CA GLN A 108 14.25 18.54 -3.37
C GLN A 108 12.78 18.94 -3.49
N MET A 109 12.37 20.02 -2.81
CA MET A 109 10.99 20.48 -2.78
C MET A 109 10.66 21.49 -3.89
N GLY A 110 11.66 22.26 -4.35
CA GLY A 110 11.45 23.37 -5.30
C GLY A 110 11.94 23.12 -6.73
N GLU A 111 13.01 22.35 -6.96
CA GLU A 111 13.64 22.25 -8.29
C GLU A 111 13.09 21.10 -9.15
N ARG A 112 12.38 20.15 -8.56
CA ARG A 112 11.90 18.95 -9.28
C ARG A 112 10.49 19.04 -9.84
N GLN A 113 9.76 20.10 -9.55
CA GLN A 113 8.43 20.30 -10.13
C GLN A 113 8.49 21.39 -11.18
N ASN A 114 8.68 20.94 -12.42
CA ASN A 114 8.60 21.81 -13.56
C ASN A 114 7.14 22.29 -13.63
N VAL A 115 6.90 23.61 -13.67
CA VAL A 115 5.53 24.17 -13.64
C VAL A 115 4.70 23.69 -14.84
N SER A 116 5.33 23.16 -15.89
CA SER A 116 4.69 22.42 -16.99
C SER A 116 3.91 21.17 -16.55
N ASP A 117 4.25 20.57 -15.42
CA ASP A 117 3.62 19.35 -14.89
C ASP A 117 2.30 19.64 -14.15
N HIS A 118 1.88 20.91 -14.12
CA HIS A 118 0.54 21.31 -13.67
C HIS A 118 -0.55 21.00 -14.71
N GLN A 119 -0.13 20.63 -15.93
CA GLN A 119 -1.00 20.12 -16.97
C GLN A 119 -0.93 18.60 -16.99
N CYS A 120 -2.06 17.97 -17.30
CA CYS A 120 -2.11 16.53 -17.49
C CYS A 120 -1.09 16.13 -18.57
N PRO A 121 -0.17 15.19 -18.29
CA PRO A 121 0.90 14.85 -19.24
C PRO A 121 0.38 14.14 -20.50
N TYR A 122 -0.87 13.70 -20.50
CA TYR A 122 -1.52 13.03 -21.62
C TYR A 122 -2.88 13.67 -21.93
N PRO A 123 -3.42 13.47 -23.15
CA PRO A 123 -4.80 13.82 -23.43
C PRO A 123 -5.77 13.06 -22.50
N ASN A 124 -6.83 13.74 -22.07
CA ASN A 124 -7.87 13.13 -21.26
C ASN A 124 -8.53 11.96 -22.01
N LEU A 125 -8.83 10.87 -21.30
CA LEU A 125 -9.36 9.60 -21.80
C LEU A 125 -8.44 8.84 -22.77
N SER A 126 -7.19 9.28 -22.94
CA SER A 126 -6.21 8.54 -23.73
C SER A 126 -5.83 7.21 -23.07
N ARG A 127 -5.39 6.25 -23.88
CA ARG A 127 -4.82 4.98 -23.41
C ARG A 127 -3.31 5.05 -23.43
N GLN A 128 -2.69 4.73 -22.31
CA GLN A 128 -1.24 4.67 -22.15
C GLN A 128 -0.85 3.27 -21.71
N LYS A 129 0.29 2.77 -22.19
CA LYS A 129 0.75 1.43 -21.90
C LYS A 129 2.11 1.50 -21.21
N THR A 130 2.23 0.83 -20.09
CA THR A 130 3.51 0.70 -19.38
C THR A 130 4.48 -0.20 -20.15
N LYS A 131 5.76 -0.19 -19.76
CA LYS A 131 6.81 -1.07 -20.28
C LYS A 131 6.48 -2.55 -20.06
N THR A 132 5.82 -2.84 -18.94
CA THR A 132 5.30 -4.17 -18.58
C THR A 132 4.09 -4.59 -19.39
N GLY A 133 3.48 -3.66 -20.12
CA GLY A 133 2.35 -3.90 -21.01
C GLY A 133 0.97 -3.65 -20.40
N MET A 134 0.91 -3.10 -19.19
CA MET A 134 -0.34 -2.72 -18.52
C MET A 134 -0.91 -1.48 -19.19
N GLU A 135 -2.15 -1.56 -19.68
CA GLU A 135 -2.84 -0.43 -20.30
C GLU A 135 -3.66 0.32 -19.26
N PHE A 136 -3.58 1.66 -19.28
CA PHE A 136 -4.34 2.56 -18.44
C PHE A 136 -5.11 3.55 -19.29
N GLN A 137 -6.34 3.88 -18.89
CA GLN A 137 -7.07 5.04 -19.36
C GLN A 137 -6.79 6.24 -18.45
N VAL A 138 -6.26 7.31 -19.02
CA VAL A 138 -5.92 8.54 -18.30
C VAL A 138 -7.15 9.41 -18.07
N LEU A 139 -7.30 9.90 -16.84
CA LEU A 139 -8.36 10.80 -16.38
C LEU A 139 -7.74 12.09 -15.84
N CYS A 140 -7.75 13.14 -16.66
CA CYS A 140 -7.17 14.43 -16.30
C CYS A 140 -8.10 15.23 -15.36
N GLY A 141 -7.55 15.84 -14.30
CA GLY A 141 -8.35 16.63 -13.36
C GLY A 141 -9.29 15.78 -12.50
N ALA A 142 -9.02 14.47 -12.44
CA ALA A 142 -9.77 13.51 -11.66
C ALA A 142 -8.87 12.86 -10.62
N TYR A 143 -9.47 12.54 -9.49
CA TYR A 143 -8.87 11.83 -8.39
C TYR A 143 -9.64 10.52 -8.16
N ILE A 144 -8.93 9.41 -7.95
CA ILE A 144 -9.58 8.16 -7.54
C ILE A 144 -9.85 8.24 -6.05
N ARG A 145 -11.13 8.16 -5.68
CA ARG A 145 -11.52 8.05 -4.28
C ARG A 145 -11.06 6.69 -3.77
N HIS A 146 -10.26 6.70 -2.71
CA HIS A 146 -9.85 5.50 -1.99
C HIS A 146 -10.63 5.32 -0.71
N TYR A 147 -10.75 4.07 -0.27
CA TYR A 147 -11.30 3.69 1.02
C TYR A 147 -10.22 2.92 1.78
N GLY A 148 -9.46 3.60 2.64
CA GLY A 148 -8.36 3.02 3.40
C GLY A 148 -7.10 3.86 3.37
N ASP A 149 -5.97 3.26 3.72
CA ASP A 149 -4.65 3.89 3.62
C ASP A 149 -4.03 3.52 2.26
N PRO A 150 -3.98 4.43 1.28
CA PRO A 150 -3.43 4.13 -0.03
C PRO A 150 -1.92 3.88 0.07
N VAL A 151 -1.40 3.03 -0.81
CA VAL A 151 0.06 2.90 -0.95
C VAL A 151 0.56 4.16 -1.65
N MET A 152 1.41 4.92 -0.96
CA MET A 152 1.89 6.19 -1.44
C MET A 152 3.39 6.12 -1.70
N VAL A 153 3.79 6.50 -2.91
CA VAL A 153 5.19 6.58 -3.32
C VAL A 153 5.45 7.93 -3.97
N HIS A 154 6.71 8.32 -4.05
CA HIS A 154 7.12 9.46 -4.84
C HIS A 154 7.56 9.00 -6.23
N THR A 155 7.06 9.68 -7.26
CA THR A 155 7.53 9.54 -8.64
C THR A 155 7.72 10.90 -9.29
N LEU A 156 8.60 11.01 -10.28
CA LEU A 156 8.81 12.27 -10.99
C LEU A 156 7.71 12.51 -12.03
N THR A 157 7.22 11.44 -12.66
CA THR A 157 6.22 11.52 -13.73
C THR A 157 5.01 10.64 -13.41
N MET A 158 3.91 10.91 -14.13
CA MET A 158 2.73 10.05 -14.11
C MET A 158 3.02 8.69 -14.77
N GLU A 159 3.91 8.64 -15.77
CA GLU A 159 4.39 7.40 -16.38
C GLU A 159 5.05 6.50 -15.34
N ASP A 160 6.00 7.05 -14.58
CA ASP A 160 6.67 6.32 -13.50
C ASP A 160 5.68 5.84 -12.44
N CYS A 161 4.63 6.61 -12.14
CA CYS A 161 3.56 6.19 -11.22
C CYS A 161 2.78 4.99 -11.77
N MET A 162 2.46 4.98 -13.07
CA MET A 162 1.81 3.83 -13.73
C MET A 162 2.73 2.60 -13.74
N GLU A 163 4.03 2.78 -13.95
CA GLU A 163 5.01 1.69 -13.84
C GLU A 163 5.04 1.12 -12.41
N ARG A 164 5.07 1.98 -11.39
CA ARG A 164 5.01 1.54 -9.99
C ARG A 164 3.74 0.76 -9.67
N CYS A 165 2.60 1.16 -10.22
CA CYS A 165 1.35 0.42 -10.12
C CYS A 165 1.45 -0.94 -10.82
N ALA A 166 2.01 -1.01 -12.03
CA ALA A 166 2.16 -2.28 -12.75
C ALA A 166 3.13 -3.26 -12.08
N GLU A 167 4.11 -2.74 -11.32
CA GLU A 167 5.02 -3.52 -10.46
C GLU A 167 4.43 -3.83 -9.07
N HIS A 168 3.28 -3.27 -8.71
CA HIS A 168 2.73 -3.38 -7.37
C HIS A 168 2.05 -4.73 -7.13
N HIS A 169 2.20 -5.21 -5.90
CA HIS A 169 1.61 -6.43 -5.38
C HIS A 169 0.97 -6.16 -4.01
N PRO A 170 -0.32 -6.47 -3.79
CA PRO A 170 -1.27 -7.08 -4.73
C PRO A 170 -1.59 -6.17 -5.92
N PHE A 171 -2.30 -6.70 -6.93
CA PHE A 171 -2.58 -6.00 -8.18
C PHE A 171 -3.17 -4.60 -7.97
N CYS A 172 -2.41 -3.59 -8.39
CA CYS A 172 -2.90 -2.23 -8.50
C CYS A 172 -3.75 -2.08 -9.76
N ASN A 173 -4.89 -1.41 -9.64
CA ASN A 173 -5.80 -1.21 -10.77
C ASN A 173 -6.09 0.27 -11.05
N ALA A 174 -5.57 1.20 -10.24
CA ALA A 174 -5.54 2.60 -10.59
C ALA A 174 -4.44 3.37 -9.86
N ILE A 175 -4.15 4.56 -10.36
CA ILE A 175 -3.30 5.54 -9.67
C ILE A 175 -4.00 6.89 -9.58
N SER A 176 -3.64 7.64 -8.55
CA SER A 176 -3.82 9.09 -8.50
C SER A 176 -2.46 9.77 -8.36
N PHE A 177 -2.09 10.56 -9.37
CA PHE A 177 -0.84 11.29 -9.45
C PHE A 177 -1.08 12.79 -9.26
N ASN A 178 -0.28 13.43 -8.43
CA ASN A 178 -0.53 14.81 -8.01
C ASN A 178 0.75 15.63 -7.94
N THR A 179 0.86 16.62 -8.82
CA THR A 179 2.08 17.44 -8.94
C THR A 179 2.08 18.65 -8.01
N ASP A 180 1.10 18.83 -7.13
CA ASP A 180 1.11 19.90 -6.13
C ASP A 180 1.74 19.41 -4.83
N ILE A 181 3.05 19.66 -4.63
CA ILE A 181 3.74 19.36 -3.36
C ILE A 181 3.11 20.09 -2.19
N ILE A 182 2.64 21.33 -2.39
CA ILE A 182 2.13 22.16 -1.31
C ILE A 182 0.83 21.56 -0.78
N GLY A 183 -0.11 21.22 -1.66
CA GLY A 183 -1.38 20.61 -1.27
C GLY A 183 -1.27 19.12 -0.88
N SER A 184 -0.36 18.38 -1.50
CA SER A 184 -0.46 16.91 -1.57
C SER A 184 0.74 16.18 -1.00
N GLY A 185 1.75 16.92 -0.53
CA GLY A 185 2.94 16.35 0.06
C GLY A 185 3.94 15.82 -0.97
N TRP A 186 5.00 15.19 -0.46
CA TRP A 186 6.07 14.60 -1.27
C TRP A 186 5.63 13.34 -2.02
N LEU A 187 4.82 12.50 -1.36
CA LEU A 187 4.31 11.25 -1.92
C LEU A 187 3.14 11.55 -2.86
N ASN A 188 3.49 11.85 -4.10
CA ASN A 188 2.58 12.31 -5.15
C ASN A 188 1.89 11.21 -5.94
N CYS A 189 2.36 9.96 -5.84
CA CYS A 189 1.78 8.81 -6.52
C CYS A 189 1.03 7.96 -5.50
N MET A 190 -0.29 7.96 -5.56
CA MET A 190 -1.16 7.03 -4.83
C MET A 190 -1.47 5.85 -5.74
N ILE A 191 -1.15 4.66 -5.24
CA ILE A 191 -1.41 3.38 -5.87
C ILE A 191 -2.68 2.82 -5.22
N GLU A 192 -3.69 2.56 -6.06
CA GLU A 192 -5.00 2.12 -5.64
C GLU A 192 -5.22 0.65 -6.00
N VAL A 193 -5.77 -0.10 -5.05
CA VAL A 193 -6.04 -1.53 -5.15
C VAL A 193 -7.53 -1.75 -4.83
N GLY A 194 -8.28 -2.37 -5.75
CA GLY A 194 -9.62 -2.89 -5.48
C GLY A 194 -10.70 -2.45 -6.47
N ALA A 195 -11.78 -3.23 -6.58
CA ALA A 195 -12.74 -3.13 -7.69
C ALA A 195 -13.58 -1.84 -7.77
N ASP A 196 -13.79 -1.14 -6.65
CA ASP A 196 -14.72 0.01 -6.57
C ASP A 196 -14.01 1.35 -6.82
N LEU A 197 -13.45 1.50 -8.02
CA LEU A 197 -12.77 2.72 -8.42
C LEU A 197 -13.77 3.82 -8.82
N VAL A 198 -13.87 4.86 -7.99
CA VAL A 198 -14.71 6.03 -8.29
C VAL A 198 -13.80 7.23 -8.56
N ALA A 199 -13.71 7.63 -9.82
CA ALA A 199 -13.06 8.88 -10.20
C ALA A 199 -13.98 10.07 -9.87
N VAL A 200 -13.47 11.01 -9.09
CA VAL A 200 -14.16 12.26 -8.77
C VAL A 200 -13.41 13.45 -9.36
N PRO A 201 -14.09 14.46 -9.91
CA PRO A 201 -13.43 15.70 -10.32
C PRO A 201 -12.71 16.32 -9.12
N TYR A 202 -11.44 16.68 -9.28
CA TYR A 202 -10.64 17.27 -8.22
C TYR A 202 -9.79 18.43 -8.73
N THR A 203 -10.36 19.63 -8.64
CA THR A 203 -9.75 20.86 -9.17
C THR A 203 -8.78 21.54 -8.22
N ARG A 204 -8.67 21.08 -6.96
CA ARG A 204 -7.91 21.79 -5.92
C ARG A 204 -6.40 21.56 -5.97
N THR A 205 -5.94 20.38 -6.36
CA THR A 205 -4.51 20.01 -6.29
C THR A 205 -3.97 19.47 -7.61
N LEU A 206 -4.60 19.78 -8.75
CA LEU A 206 -4.13 19.31 -10.06
C LEU A 206 -3.92 17.78 -10.11
N ALA A 207 -4.83 17.04 -9.47
CA ALA A 207 -4.74 15.59 -9.46
C ALA A 207 -5.15 15.03 -10.84
N HIS A 208 -4.37 14.08 -11.31
CA HIS A 208 -4.64 13.29 -12.51
C HIS A 208 -4.66 11.82 -12.10
N SER A 209 -5.49 11.03 -12.74
CA SER A 209 -5.62 9.60 -12.41
C SER A 209 -5.44 8.75 -13.66
N ALA A 210 -5.10 7.48 -13.46
CA ALA A 210 -5.10 6.48 -14.52
C ALA A 210 -5.76 5.22 -13.99
N ILE A 211 -6.71 4.65 -14.74
CA ILE A 211 -7.41 3.42 -14.37
C ILE A 211 -7.00 2.32 -15.33
N PHE A 212 -6.65 1.15 -14.80
CA PHE A 212 -6.33 -0.03 -15.58
C PHE A 212 -7.46 -0.36 -16.55
N VAL A 213 -7.10 -0.62 -17.81
CA VAL A 213 -8.04 -1.12 -18.81
C VAL A 213 -8.03 -2.64 -18.72
N GLU A 214 -9.08 -3.19 -18.10
CA GLU A 214 -9.22 -4.63 -17.99
C GLU A 214 -9.40 -5.27 -19.37
N HIS A 215 -8.53 -6.23 -19.66
CA HIS A 215 -8.69 -7.15 -20.78
C HIS A 215 -9.22 -8.47 -20.25
N PRO A 216 -10.23 -9.08 -20.89
CA PRO A 216 -10.79 -10.34 -20.42
C PRO A 216 -9.71 -11.41 -20.40
N LEU A 217 -9.40 -11.90 -19.20
CA LEU A 217 -8.54 -13.04 -19.00
C LEU A 217 -9.32 -14.33 -19.23
N GLU A 218 -8.73 -15.27 -19.95
CA GLU A 218 -9.28 -16.61 -20.07
C GLU A 218 -9.02 -17.38 -18.77
N ILE A 219 -10.08 -17.62 -18.00
CA ILE A 219 -10.01 -18.46 -16.79
C ILE A 219 -9.46 -19.82 -17.19
N ALA A 220 -8.37 -20.22 -16.53
CA ALA A 220 -7.71 -21.46 -16.80
C ALA A 220 -8.62 -22.63 -16.38
N LYS A 221 -9.09 -23.41 -17.37
CA LYS A 221 -9.79 -24.67 -17.12
C LYS A 221 -8.79 -25.72 -16.66
N CYS A 222 -8.35 -25.62 -15.41
CA CYS A 222 -7.35 -26.50 -14.86
C CYS A 222 -7.96 -27.82 -14.37
N ARG A 223 -7.29 -28.94 -14.69
CA ARG A 223 -7.56 -30.27 -14.11
C ARG A 223 -6.25 -30.87 -13.62
N ASN A 224 -6.17 -31.23 -12.35
CA ASN A 224 -4.96 -31.82 -11.75
C ASN A 224 -4.50 -33.04 -12.56
N ASP A 225 -3.17 -33.15 -12.72
CA ASP A 225 -2.47 -34.19 -13.46
C ASP A 225 -2.89 -34.33 -14.93
N SER A 226 -3.56 -33.32 -15.50
CA SER A 226 -3.86 -33.32 -16.92
C SER A 226 -2.61 -33.01 -17.73
N VAL A 227 -2.47 -33.71 -18.85
CA VAL A 227 -1.35 -33.58 -19.77
C VAL A 227 -1.66 -32.53 -20.82
N VAL A 228 -0.81 -31.51 -20.92
CA VAL A 228 -0.87 -30.45 -21.91
C VAL A 228 0.33 -30.60 -22.85
N ARG A 229 0.07 -30.60 -24.16
CA ARG A 229 1.12 -30.63 -25.18
C ARG A 229 1.29 -29.23 -25.75
N SER A 230 2.51 -28.73 -25.73
CA SER A 230 2.84 -27.47 -26.39
C SER A 230 2.98 -27.65 -27.90
N GLN A 231 2.98 -26.54 -28.63
CA GLN A 231 3.06 -26.52 -30.10
C GLN A 231 4.35 -27.14 -30.66
N ASP A 232 5.43 -27.17 -29.87
CA ASP A 232 6.71 -27.79 -30.22
C ASP A 232 6.82 -29.28 -29.78
N GLY A 233 5.73 -29.85 -29.28
CA GLY A 233 5.64 -31.27 -28.93
C GLY A 233 6.12 -31.63 -27.52
N ARG A 234 6.59 -30.67 -26.72
CA ARG A 234 6.88 -30.90 -25.30
C ARG A 234 5.61 -31.26 -24.53
N VAL A 235 5.79 -32.08 -23.49
CA VAL A 235 4.71 -32.62 -22.69
C VAL A 235 4.82 -32.05 -21.28
N PHE A 236 3.74 -31.44 -20.83
CA PHE A 236 3.62 -30.83 -19.52
C PHE A 236 2.48 -31.45 -18.73
N ARG A 237 2.59 -31.42 -17.42
CA ARG A 237 1.52 -31.74 -16.47
C ARG A 237 1.05 -30.49 -15.75
N THR A 238 -0.21 -30.49 -15.39
CA THR A 238 -0.87 -29.38 -14.69
C THR A 238 -1.12 -29.74 -13.24
N SER A 239 -0.95 -28.76 -12.37
CA SER A 239 -1.27 -28.79 -10.95
C SER A 239 -2.09 -27.54 -10.65
N CYS A 240 -3.35 -27.75 -10.30
CA CYS A 240 -4.30 -26.69 -10.03
C CYS A 240 -4.21 -26.25 -8.58
N THR A 241 -4.56 -25.01 -8.33
CA THR A 241 -4.54 -24.41 -7.01
C THR A 241 -3.15 -24.40 -6.36
N ASP A 242 -2.11 -24.28 -7.17
CA ASP A 242 -0.74 -24.58 -6.79
C ASP A 242 0.15 -23.35 -6.98
N LEU A 243 0.14 -22.47 -5.99
CA LEU A 243 1.05 -21.33 -5.96
C LEU A 243 2.40 -21.80 -5.41
N ARG A 244 3.44 -21.59 -6.20
CA ARG A 244 4.83 -21.81 -5.80
C ARG A 244 5.46 -20.50 -5.36
N LYS A 245 6.61 -20.58 -4.71
CA LYS A 245 7.34 -19.38 -4.29
C LYS A 245 7.85 -18.64 -5.53
N LEU A 246 7.43 -17.38 -5.68
CA LEU A 246 7.84 -16.50 -6.78
C LEU A 246 9.13 -15.72 -6.46
N ASP A 247 9.49 -15.66 -5.18
CA ASP A 247 10.56 -14.86 -4.60
C ASP A 247 11.71 -15.70 -4.02
N ASP A 248 11.77 -17.00 -4.36
CA ASP A 248 12.86 -17.86 -3.91
C ASP A 248 14.19 -17.48 -4.56
N ALA A 249 15.17 -17.07 -3.75
CA ALA A 249 16.48 -16.63 -4.23
C ALA A 249 17.27 -17.73 -4.97
N ASN A 250 16.99 -19.01 -4.69
CA ASN A 250 17.64 -20.13 -5.36
C ASN A 250 16.94 -20.55 -6.65
N MET A 251 15.68 -20.17 -6.83
CA MET A 251 14.89 -20.50 -8.02
C MET A 251 13.95 -19.35 -8.41
N PRO A 252 14.51 -18.18 -8.78
CA PRO A 252 13.69 -17.07 -9.24
C PRO A 252 13.09 -17.39 -10.62
N PRO A 253 11.96 -16.76 -10.99
CA PRO A 253 11.46 -16.83 -12.36
C PRO A 253 12.53 -16.36 -13.34
N ILE A 254 12.81 -17.16 -14.38
CA ILE A 254 13.74 -16.79 -15.46
C ILE A 254 13.14 -15.69 -16.36
N SER A 255 11.81 -15.55 -16.35
CA SER A 255 11.08 -14.49 -17.02
C SER A 255 9.69 -14.34 -16.41
N THR A 256 9.15 -13.13 -16.52
CA THR A 256 7.78 -12.79 -16.12
C THR A 256 7.13 -11.99 -17.23
N SER A 257 5.92 -12.37 -17.63
CA SER A 257 5.12 -11.66 -18.63
C SER A 257 3.65 -11.57 -18.19
N HIS A 258 2.91 -10.64 -18.78
CA HIS A 258 1.44 -10.65 -18.72
C HIS A 258 0.90 -11.40 -19.94
N GLU A 259 0.03 -12.38 -19.70
CA GLU A 259 -0.58 -13.21 -20.72
C GLU A 259 -2.08 -13.34 -20.45
N ILE A 260 -2.87 -13.29 -21.52
CA ILE A 260 -4.33 -13.36 -21.39
C ILE A 260 -4.86 -14.79 -21.21
N SER A 261 -4.01 -15.81 -21.37
CA SER A 261 -4.40 -17.22 -21.20
C SER A 261 -3.22 -18.13 -20.87
N LEU A 262 -3.51 -19.27 -20.24
CA LEU A 262 -2.52 -20.31 -19.92
C LEU A 262 -1.80 -20.82 -21.17
N GLU A 263 -2.51 -20.97 -22.30
CA GLU A 263 -1.91 -21.43 -23.55
C GLU A 263 -0.87 -20.41 -24.07
N ARG A 264 -1.16 -19.11 -23.96
CA ARG A 264 -0.19 -18.07 -24.35
C ARG A 264 1.02 -18.06 -23.41
N CYS A 265 0.81 -18.20 -22.11
CA CYS A 265 1.90 -18.34 -21.15
C CYS A 265 2.80 -19.54 -21.46
N LEU A 266 2.20 -20.70 -21.76
CA LEU A 266 2.94 -21.90 -22.18
C LEU A 266 3.66 -21.70 -23.51
N LYS A 267 3.07 -20.96 -24.45
CA LYS A 267 3.71 -20.61 -25.72
C LYS A 267 4.91 -19.66 -25.51
N THR A 268 4.82 -18.75 -24.54
CA THR A 268 5.94 -17.87 -24.17
C THR A 268 7.07 -18.69 -23.54
N CYS A 269 6.74 -19.63 -22.65
CA CYS A 269 7.68 -20.65 -22.15
C CYS A 269 8.37 -21.39 -23.28
N THR A 270 7.61 -21.81 -24.30
CA THR A 270 8.21 -22.64 -25.33
C THR A 270 9.15 -21.89 -26.26
N LYS A 271 8.90 -20.60 -26.46
CA LYS A 271 9.79 -19.68 -27.20
C LYS A 271 11.02 -19.25 -26.40
N ALA A 272 10.94 -19.20 -25.08
CA ALA A 272 12.02 -18.76 -24.21
C ALA A 272 13.14 -19.82 -24.14
N ASN A 273 14.09 -19.75 -25.09
CA ASN A 273 15.43 -20.35 -25.07
C ASN A 273 15.57 -21.83 -24.66
N SER A 274 14.53 -22.66 -24.83
CA SER A 274 14.50 -24.10 -24.51
C SER A 274 14.71 -24.50 -23.03
N THR A 275 15.12 -23.58 -22.16
CA THR A 275 15.35 -23.86 -20.72
C THR A 275 14.10 -23.78 -19.87
N CYS A 276 13.01 -23.18 -20.36
CA CYS A 276 11.77 -23.14 -19.59
C CYS A 276 11.16 -24.54 -19.45
N MET A 277 11.09 -25.01 -18.20
CA MET A 277 10.60 -26.33 -17.82
C MET A 277 9.33 -26.25 -16.97
N ALA A 278 8.98 -25.09 -16.41
CA ALA A 278 7.72 -24.92 -15.71
C ALA A 278 7.20 -23.48 -15.84
N ILE A 279 5.89 -23.33 -15.66
CA ILE A 279 5.21 -22.03 -15.59
C ILE A 279 4.24 -21.98 -14.42
N ILE A 280 4.01 -20.78 -13.92
CA ILE A 280 2.87 -20.45 -13.07
C ILE A 280 2.01 -19.45 -13.84
N PHE A 281 0.72 -19.73 -13.94
CA PHE A 281 -0.27 -18.83 -14.54
C PHE A 281 -1.31 -18.45 -13.49
N ASP A 282 -1.43 -17.15 -13.21
CA ASP A 282 -2.40 -16.56 -12.28
C ASP A 282 -3.52 -15.86 -13.05
N ASP A 283 -4.64 -16.53 -13.26
CA ASP A 283 -5.75 -15.95 -14.01
C ASP A 283 -6.54 -14.89 -13.22
N GLY A 284 -6.29 -14.77 -11.91
CA GLY A 284 -6.92 -13.81 -11.03
C GLY A 284 -6.08 -12.58 -10.72
N LEU A 285 -4.88 -12.45 -11.29
CA LEU A 285 -3.91 -11.37 -11.03
C LEU A 285 -3.66 -11.15 -9.52
N GLN A 286 -3.82 -12.16 -8.68
CA GLN A 286 -3.61 -12.05 -7.22
C GLN A 286 -2.17 -11.72 -6.89
N GLN A 287 -1.25 -12.26 -7.69
CA GLN A 287 0.18 -12.04 -7.64
C GLN A 287 0.60 -10.84 -8.49
N GLY A 288 -0.30 -9.93 -8.87
CA GLY A 288 -0.02 -8.70 -9.62
C GLY A 288 -0.31 -8.78 -11.13
N PHE A 289 0.11 -7.75 -11.87
CA PHE A 289 -0.22 -7.64 -13.30
C PHE A 289 0.50 -8.70 -14.15
N GLN A 290 1.77 -8.95 -13.87
CA GLN A 290 2.52 -10.04 -14.50
C GLN A 290 1.98 -11.35 -13.97
N ASN A 291 1.30 -12.13 -14.79
CA ASN A 291 0.60 -13.34 -14.35
C ASN A 291 1.14 -14.63 -14.95
N CYS A 292 2.15 -14.53 -15.82
CA CYS A 292 2.87 -15.65 -16.38
C CYS A 292 4.32 -15.63 -15.87
N TYR A 293 4.69 -16.63 -15.08
CA TYR A 293 6.03 -16.75 -14.50
C TYR A 293 6.69 -18.01 -15.05
N LEU A 294 7.87 -17.87 -15.66
CA LEU A 294 8.61 -18.97 -16.28
C LEU A 294 9.73 -19.43 -15.36
N PHE A 295 9.96 -20.74 -15.28
CA PHE A 295 11.02 -21.35 -14.47
C PHE A 295 11.79 -22.40 -15.29
N ASP A 296 13.06 -22.61 -14.94
CA ASP A 296 13.91 -23.69 -15.47
C ASP A 296 13.88 -24.97 -14.62
N GLY A 297 13.16 -24.94 -13.49
CA GLY A 297 12.95 -26.06 -12.57
C GLY A 297 11.59 -26.03 -11.88
N VAL A 298 11.43 -26.84 -10.82
CA VAL A 298 10.23 -26.83 -9.98
C VAL A 298 10.47 -25.93 -8.76
N PRO A 299 9.87 -24.72 -8.71
CA PRO A 299 10.02 -23.86 -7.55
C PRO A 299 9.40 -24.49 -6.29
N PRO A 300 9.90 -24.15 -5.09
CA PRO A 300 9.38 -24.70 -3.85
C PRO A 300 7.89 -24.43 -3.66
N VAL A 301 7.22 -25.36 -2.98
CA VAL A 301 5.82 -25.21 -2.60
C VAL A 301 5.66 -23.95 -1.74
N ASN A 302 4.62 -23.16 -2.01
CA ASN A 302 4.22 -22.04 -1.17
C ASN A 302 2.88 -22.35 -0.49
N ILE A 303 1.78 -21.95 -1.12
CA ILE A 303 0.42 -22.08 -0.60
C ILE A 303 -0.52 -22.57 -1.72
N ARG A 304 -1.74 -22.92 -1.35
CA ARG A 304 -2.80 -23.14 -2.34
C ARG A 304 -3.50 -21.82 -2.65
N ASP A 305 -3.68 -21.53 -3.93
CA ASP A 305 -4.41 -20.36 -4.43
C ASP A 305 -5.33 -20.79 -5.57
N ASN A 306 -6.64 -20.54 -5.46
CA ASN A 306 -7.63 -21.05 -6.40
C ASN A 306 -7.49 -20.51 -7.84
N ASN A 307 -6.81 -19.37 -8.01
CA ASN A 307 -6.66 -18.71 -9.30
C ASN A 307 -5.31 -19.03 -9.97
N VAL A 308 -4.54 -19.96 -9.40
CA VAL A 308 -3.19 -20.26 -9.85
C VAL A 308 -3.10 -21.68 -10.40
N THR A 309 -2.57 -21.77 -11.62
CA THR A 309 -2.25 -23.03 -12.30
C THR A 309 -0.74 -23.15 -12.45
N PHE A 310 -0.15 -24.18 -11.83
CA PHE A 310 1.23 -24.56 -12.06
C PHE A 310 1.31 -25.62 -13.15
N VAL A 311 2.22 -25.45 -14.10
CA VAL A 311 2.44 -26.40 -15.19
C VAL A 311 3.92 -26.71 -15.27
N TYR A 312 4.29 -27.98 -15.31
CA TYR A 312 5.68 -28.40 -15.31
C TYR A 312 5.92 -29.51 -16.33
N HIS A 313 7.12 -29.54 -16.89
CA HIS A 313 7.52 -30.51 -17.91
C HIS A 313 7.54 -31.93 -17.31
N GLU A 314 7.14 -32.93 -18.10
CA GLU A 314 7.03 -34.33 -17.66
C GLU A 314 8.33 -34.85 -17.01
N SER A 315 9.49 -34.42 -17.52
CA SER A 315 10.81 -34.83 -16.98
C SER A 315 11.06 -34.37 -15.54
N LEU A 316 10.31 -33.39 -15.05
CA LEU A 316 10.42 -32.88 -13.68
C LEU A 316 9.50 -33.60 -12.69
N PHE A 317 8.75 -34.62 -13.13
CA PHE A 317 7.77 -35.31 -12.29
C PHE A 317 8.37 -35.86 -10.98
N SER A 318 9.62 -36.34 -10.98
CA SER A 318 10.29 -36.83 -9.77
C SER A 318 10.65 -35.73 -8.76
N HIS A 319 10.75 -34.48 -9.19
CA HIS A 319 11.05 -33.32 -8.34
C HIS A 319 9.77 -32.61 -7.87
N TYR A 320 8.63 -32.94 -8.46
CA TYR A 320 7.36 -32.35 -8.11
C TYR A 320 6.87 -32.85 -6.74
N GLN A 321 6.48 -31.91 -5.90
CA GLN A 321 5.79 -32.16 -4.63
C GLN A 321 4.46 -31.45 -4.67
N SER A 322 3.36 -32.16 -4.42
CA SER A 322 2.03 -31.55 -4.38
C SER A 322 1.91 -30.56 -3.23
N PRO A 323 1.16 -29.45 -3.42
CA PRO A 323 0.94 -28.50 -2.34
C PRO A 323 0.17 -29.16 -1.19
N PRO A 324 0.50 -28.85 0.07
CA PRO A 324 -0.15 -29.46 1.24
C PRO A 324 -1.66 -29.24 1.15
N PRO A 325 -2.49 -30.20 1.62
CA PRO A 325 -3.93 -30.02 1.62
C PRO A 325 -4.28 -28.73 2.37
N VAL A 326 -5.25 -27.95 1.87
CA VAL A 326 -5.77 -26.78 2.60
C VAL A 326 -6.12 -27.27 4.00
N GLN A 327 -5.38 -26.83 5.02
CA GLN A 327 -5.82 -27.06 6.38
C GLN A 327 -7.14 -26.33 6.49
N LYS A 328 -8.24 -27.08 6.48
CA LYS A 328 -9.52 -26.57 6.90
C LYS A 328 -9.28 -26.09 8.32
N VAL A 329 -9.06 -24.79 8.49
CA VAL A 329 -9.09 -24.17 9.82
C VAL A 329 -10.38 -24.69 10.41
N PRO A 330 -10.33 -25.51 11.48
CA PRO A 330 -11.55 -26.02 12.06
C PRO A 330 -12.33 -24.78 12.39
N GLN A 331 -13.46 -24.62 11.70
CA GLN A 331 -14.42 -23.58 11.98
C GLN A 331 -14.92 -23.95 13.38
N ARG A 332 -14.16 -23.55 14.42
CA ARG A 332 -14.67 -23.47 15.77
C ARG A 332 -15.78 -22.47 15.62
N ARG A 333 -16.98 -22.99 15.37
CA ARG A 333 -18.22 -22.37 15.79
C ARG A 333 -18.07 -22.24 17.30
N ALA A 334 -17.29 -21.25 17.74
CA ALA A 334 -17.54 -20.62 19.00
C ALA A 334 -18.95 -20.08 18.80
N TRP A 335 -19.93 -20.78 19.39
CA TRP A 335 -21.23 -20.21 19.66
C TRP A 335 -20.96 -19.06 20.62
N ILE A 336 -20.52 -17.92 20.09
CA ILE A 336 -20.77 -16.65 20.74
C ILE A 336 -22.28 -16.54 20.63
N ALA A 337 -22.97 -16.95 21.70
CA ALA A 337 -24.32 -16.50 21.96
C ALA A 337 -24.22 -14.99 22.14
N SER A 338 -24.09 -14.26 21.04
CA SER A 338 -24.38 -12.85 20.99
C SER A 338 -25.85 -12.80 21.34
N ALA A 339 -26.13 -12.45 22.60
CA ALA A 339 -27.43 -11.98 22.99
C ALA A 339 -27.69 -10.76 22.09
N VAL A 340 -28.39 -10.97 20.98
CA VAL A 340 -29.06 -9.92 20.24
C VAL A 340 -30.20 -9.48 21.15
N VAL A 341 -29.84 -8.73 22.20
CA VAL A 341 -30.79 -7.89 22.92
C VAL A 341 -31.14 -6.81 21.92
N SER A 342 -32.18 -7.07 21.15
CA SER A 342 -32.79 -6.09 20.26
C SER A 342 -32.93 -4.77 21.04
N PRO A 343 -32.50 -3.62 20.48
CA PRO A 343 -32.45 -2.33 21.20
C PRO A 343 -33.80 -1.92 21.82
N ILE A 344 -34.90 -2.54 21.40
CA ILE A 344 -36.25 -2.38 21.94
C ILE A 344 -36.32 -2.72 23.46
N VAL A 345 -35.59 -3.74 23.94
CA VAL A 345 -35.63 -4.11 25.37
C VAL A 345 -34.83 -3.12 26.23
N GLY A 346 -33.73 -2.58 25.70
CA GLY A 346 -32.92 -1.56 26.37
C GLY A 346 -33.69 -0.25 26.58
N PHE A 347 -34.45 0.19 25.57
CA PHE A 347 -35.28 1.39 25.70
C PHE A 347 -36.46 1.20 26.66
N ALA A 348 -37.09 0.03 26.68
CA ALA A 348 -38.21 -0.23 27.60
C ALA A 348 -37.78 -0.18 29.08
N LEU A 349 -36.60 -0.72 29.42
CA LEU A 349 -36.07 -0.66 30.79
C LEU A 349 -35.65 0.74 31.20
N LEU A 350 -35.07 1.53 30.29
CA LEU A 350 -34.75 2.94 30.53
C LEU A 350 -36.00 3.78 30.77
N PHE A 351 -37.06 3.58 29.98
CA PHE A 351 -38.34 4.26 30.21
C PHE A 351 -39.01 3.86 31.53
N ALA A 352 -38.95 2.57 31.90
CA ALA A 352 -39.49 2.10 33.18
C ALA A 352 -38.73 2.71 34.38
N LEU A 353 -37.40 2.81 34.30
CA LEU A 353 -36.57 3.43 35.34
C LEU A 353 -36.82 4.94 35.46
N ILE A 354 -36.91 5.64 34.34
CA ILE A 354 -37.23 7.08 34.33
C ILE A 354 -38.63 7.31 34.89
N TRP A 355 -39.63 6.51 34.48
CA TRP A 355 -40.99 6.63 34.99
C TRP A 355 -41.08 6.32 36.50
N TYR A 356 -40.37 5.29 36.98
CA TYR A 356 -40.30 4.96 38.40
C TYR A 356 -39.68 6.08 39.24
N CYS A 357 -38.57 6.68 38.76
CA CYS A 357 -37.93 7.83 39.42
C CYS A 357 -38.83 9.07 39.46
N LEU A 358 -39.56 9.35 38.37
CA LEU A 358 -40.51 10.46 38.31
C LEU A 358 -41.73 10.23 39.23
N LYS A 359 -42.22 9.00 39.33
CA LYS A 359 -43.31 8.64 40.24
C LYS A 359 -42.90 8.78 41.71
N ARG A 360 -41.64 8.45 42.04
CA ARG A 360 -41.12 8.56 43.42
C ARG A 360 -40.93 10.02 43.85
N LYS A 361 -40.55 10.93 42.95
CA LYS A 361 -40.44 12.38 43.26
C LYS A 361 -41.78 13.05 43.57
N ARG A 362 -42.91 12.53 43.07
CA ARG A 362 -44.23 13.07 43.42
C ARG A 362 -44.72 12.67 44.81
N SER A 363 -44.13 11.65 45.44
CA SER A 363 -44.50 11.19 46.79
C SER A 363 -43.75 11.90 47.93
N THR A 364 -42.67 12.63 47.64
CA THR A 364 -41.88 13.34 48.67
C THR A 364 -42.15 14.84 48.75
N SER A 365 -43.06 15.38 47.94
CA SER A 365 -43.38 16.82 47.93
C SER A 365 -44.51 17.24 48.85
N GLU A 366 -44.91 16.41 49.83
CA GLU A 366 -46.06 16.68 50.72
C GLU A 366 -45.71 16.80 52.21
N LYS A 367 -44.42 16.97 52.60
CA LYS A 367 -44.04 17.08 54.03
C LYS A 367 -43.10 18.22 54.44
N LYS A 368 -42.93 19.28 53.65
CA LYS A 368 -42.22 20.50 54.12
C LYS A 368 -42.90 21.79 53.68
N CYS A 369 -44.04 22.09 54.30
CA CYS A 369 -44.55 23.46 54.44
C CYS A 369 -45.48 23.55 55.65
N LYS A 370 -44.91 23.48 56.86
CA LYS A 370 -45.56 23.91 58.12
C LYS A 370 -44.51 24.00 59.23
N LYS A 371 -43.88 25.16 59.37
CA LYS A 371 -43.42 25.77 60.63
C LYS A 371 -42.63 27.05 60.30
N LEU A 372 -43.36 28.16 60.27
CA LEU A 372 -42.89 29.51 60.58
C LEU A 372 -44.11 30.25 61.13
N SER A 373 -44.27 30.19 62.46
CA SER A 373 -44.90 31.20 63.31
C SER A 373 -44.32 31.06 64.70
#